data_AF-A0A2I0ACQ2-F1
#
_entry.id   AF-A0A2I0ACQ2-F1
#
_cell.length_a   1.000
_cell.length_b   1.000
_cell.length_c   1.000
_cell.angle_alpha   90.00
_cell.angle_beta   90.00
_cell.angle_gamma   90.00
#
_symmetry.space_group_name_H-M   'P 1'
#
loop_
_entity.id
_entity.type
_entity.pdbx_description
1 polymer ?
#
loop_
_entity_poly.entity_id
_entity_poly.type
_entity_poly.pdbx_seq_one_letter_code
_entity_poly.pdbx_strand_id
1 'polypeptide(L)'
;MADQRRGDWGQQPQPSRPPSMSQQIVKAAAAAAAGGSMLLLSGLTLAGTVIALTVATPLLVIFSPVLVPAAFALTLLAGGFLTSGGFGVAALSVLSWMYKYMTGKHPVGADQIDQARARIAEKARDIKSSAQQRAEQASL
;
A
#
# COMPACT_ATOMS: atom_id res chain seq x y z
N MET A 1 -62.81 -27.20 17.48
CA MET A 1 -62.18 -26.33 16.45
C MET A 1 -61.60 -25.11 17.15
N ALA A 2 -60.32 -25.17 17.49
CA ALA A 2 -59.57 -24.07 18.06
C ALA A 2 -58.26 -23.98 17.29
N ASP A 3 -58.10 -22.93 16.49
CA ASP A 3 -56.84 -22.19 16.25
C ASP A 3 -57.10 -21.15 15.16
N GLN A 4 -57.09 -19.87 15.53
CA GLN A 4 -56.85 -18.72 14.66
C GLN A 4 -56.76 -17.46 15.52
N ARG A 5 -55.90 -16.51 15.12
CA ARG A 5 -55.55 -15.27 15.85
C ARG A 5 -54.69 -15.45 17.11
N ARG A 6 -53.72 -16.38 17.10
CA ARG A 6 -52.48 -16.11 17.84
C ARG A 6 -51.84 -14.88 17.18
N GLY A 7 -51.77 -13.77 17.93
CA GLY A 7 -51.47 -12.46 17.38
C GLY A 7 -50.11 -12.39 16.69
N ASP A 8 -50.13 -11.96 15.43
CA ASP A 8 -48.99 -11.44 14.69
C ASP A 8 -48.53 -10.12 15.32
N TRP A 9 -47.82 -10.23 16.45
CA TRP A 9 -47.12 -9.10 17.06
C TRP A 9 -45.75 -9.00 16.41
N GLY A 10 -45.70 -8.16 15.38
CA GLY A 10 -44.62 -8.10 14.42
C GLY A 10 -43.24 -8.03 15.07
N GLN A 11 -42.36 -8.95 14.65
CA GLN A 11 -40.93 -8.73 14.72
C GLN A 11 -40.64 -7.50 13.85
N GLN A 12 -40.46 -6.33 14.47
CA GLN A 12 -39.94 -5.17 13.77
C GLN A 12 -38.60 -5.59 13.15
N PRO A 13 -38.46 -5.58 11.81
CA PRO A 13 -37.16 -5.80 11.22
C PRO A 13 -36.29 -4.66 11.72
N GLN A 14 -35.26 -4.96 12.51
CA GLN A 14 -34.24 -3.97 12.81
C GLN A 14 -33.80 -3.41 11.45
N PRO A 15 -33.81 -2.09 11.24
CA PRO A 15 -33.32 -1.53 10.00
C PRO A 15 -31.84 -1.89 9.94
N SER A 16 -31.54 -2.93 9.15
CA SER A 16 -30.20 -3.37 8.75
C SER A 16 -29.57 -2.24 7.97
N ARG A 17 -29.17 -1.20 8.70
CA ARG A 17 -28.66 0.06 8.19
C ARG A 17 -27.47 -0.34 7.35
N PRO A 18 -27.55 -0.25 6.00
CA PRO A 18 -26.46 -0.72 5.16
C PRO A 18 -25.23 0.04 5.63
N PRO A 19 -24.12 -0.65 5.95
CA PRO A 19 -22.95 0.00 6.55
C PRO A 19 -22.50 1.06 5.57
N SER A 20 -22.81 2.32 5.88
CA SER A 20 -22.56 3.40 4.94
C SER A 20 -21.05 3.44 4.71
N MET A 21 -20.65 3.73 3.48
CA MET A 21 -19.24 3.80 3.11
C MET A 21 -18.46 4.65 4.14
N SER A 22 -19.08 5.74 4.61
CA SER A 22 -18.66 6.59 5.72
C SER A 22 -18.33 5.83 7.01
N GLN A 23 -19.16 4.90 7.48
CA GLN A 23 -18.90 4.11 8.69
C GLN A 23 -17.78 3.09 8.50
N GLN A 24 -17.63 2.50 7.31
CA GLN A 24 -16.48 1.65 7.00
C GLN A 24 -15.19 2.48 6.95
N ILE A 25 -15.21 3.65 6.31
CA ILE A 25 -14.08 4.59 6.30
C ILE A 25 -13.70 5.04 7.72
N VAL A 26 -14.68 5.38 8.57
CA VAL A 26 -14.40 5.77 9.97
C VAL A 26 -13.85 4.61 10.79
N LYS A 27 -14.37 3.38 10.64
CA LYS A 27 -13.80 2.19 11.29
C LYS A 27 -12.40 1.86 10.78
N ALA A 28 -12.16 1.96 9.48
CA ALA A 28 -10.85 1.75 8.87
C ALA A 28 -9.85 2.83 9.29
N ALA A 29 -10.28 4.10 9.36
CA ALA A 29 -9.46 5.20 9.87
C ALA A 29 -9.13 5.04 11.36
N ALA A 30 -10.09 4.61 12.18
CA ALA A 30 -9.85 4.30 13.59
C ALA A 30 -8.90 3.10 13.77
N ALA A 31 -9.08 2.03 12.99
CA ALA A 31 -8.19 0.87 12.98
C ALA A 31 -6.78 1.22 12.46
N ALA A 32 -6.68 2.11 11.46
CA ALA A 32 -5.41 2.61 10.94
C ALA A 32 -4.74 3.59 11.91
N ALA A 33 -5.49 4.37 12.69
CA ALA A 33 -4.96 5.22 13.75
C ALA A 33 -4.50 4.40 14.97
N ALA A 34 -5.23 3.35 15.33
CA ALA A 34 -4.83 2.41 16.40
C ALA A 34 -3.63 1.56 15.98
N GLY A 35 -3.66 0.97 14.77
CA GLY A 35 -2.54 0.23 14.19
C GLY A 35 -1.33 1.13 13.96
N GLY A 36 -1.52 2.34 13.45
CA GLY A 36 -0.47 3.33 13.23
C GLY A 36 0.15 3.86 14.53
N SER A 37 -0.64 4.08 15.58
CA SER A 37 -0.09 4.42 16.91
C SER A 37 0.63 3.24 17.55
N MET A 38 0.13 2.00 17.43
CA MET A 38 0.91 0.80 17.79
C MET A 38 2.20 0.67 17.00
N LEU A 39 2.20 0.99 15.69
CA LEU A 39 3.39 0.93 14.84
C LEU A 39 4.40 2.02 15.20
N LEU A 40 3.93 3.22 15.55
CA LEU A 40 4.75 4.31 16.07
C LEU A 40 5.34 3.96 17.45
N LEU A 41 4.55 3.42 18.38
CA LEU A 41 5.06 2.97 19.68
C LEU A 41 6.06 1.83 19.53
N SER A 42 5.77 0.83 18.68
CA SER A 42 6.66 -0.30 18.40
C SER A 42 7.96 0.18 17.73
N GLY A 43 7.86 1.07 16.74
CA GLY A 43 9.02 1.68 16.07
C GLY A 43 9.85 2.56 17.01
N LEU A 44 9.22 3.34 17.89
CA LEU A 44 9.90 4.17 18.89
C LEU A 44 10.52 3.33 20.01
N THR A 45 9.86 2.26 20.43
CA THR A 45 10.42 1.28 21.38
C THR A 45 11.60 0.57 20.75
N LEU A 46 11.47 0.07 19.53
CA LEU A 46 12.55 -0.58 18.79
C LEU A 46 13.72 0.39 18.57
N ALA A 47 13.47 1.63 18.18
CA ALA A 47 14.50 2.66 18.03
C ALA A 47 15.16 2.98 19.38
N GLY A 48 14.38 3.14 20.46
CA GLY A 48 14.88 3.36 21.82
C GLY A 48 15.72 2.19 22.33
N THR A 49 15.29 0.95 22.09
CA THR A 49 16.03 -0.28 22.38
C THR A 49 17.30 -0.37 21.53
N VAL A 50 17.25 -0.05 20.23
CA VAL A 50 18.43 -0.03 19.35
C VAL A 50 19.41 1.06 19.77
N ILE A 51 18.96 2.25 20.18
CA ILE A 51 19.81 3.31 20.72
C ILE A 51 20.40 2.89 22.07
N ALA A 52 19.60 2.31 22.97
CA ALA A 52 20.06 1.80 24.26
C ALA A 52 21.09 0.67 24.09
N LEU A 53 20.87 -0.26 23.14
CA LEU A 53 21.90 -1.22 22.73
C LEU A 53 23.11 -0.49 22.13
N THR A 54 22.93 0.52 21.27
CA THR A 54 24.03 1.28 20.65
C THR A 54 24.87 2.07 21.67
N VAL A 55 24.32 2.37 22.86
CA VAL A 55 25.05 2.99 23.99
C VAL A 55 25.61 1.93 24.96
N ALA A 56 24.93 0.81 25.16
CA ALA A 56 25.45 -0.33 25.92
C ALA A 56 26.55 -1.10 25.14
N THR A 57 26.57 -1.01 23.82
CA THR A 57 27.51 -1.71 22.93
C THR A 57 28.94 -1.15 22.97
N PRO A 58 29.24 0.17 22.99
CA PRO A 58 30.61 0.66 23.20
C PRO A 58 31.19 0.25 24.55
N LEU A 59 30.36 0.09 25.59
CA LEU A 59 30.75 -0.54 26.87
C LEU A 59 31.17 -2.02 26.71
N LEU A 60 30.62 -2.73 25.72
CA LEU A 60 30.98 -4.11 25.37
C LEU A 60 32.07 -4.20 24.26
N VAL A 61 32.28 -3.15 23.46
CA VAL A 61 33.19 -3.13 22.30
C VAL A 61 34.63 -2.78 22.65
N ILE A 62 34.90 -2.50 23.92
CA ILE A 62 36.24 -2.72 24.49
C ILE A 62 36.68 -4.21 24.34
N PHE A 63 35.74 -5.15 24.16
CA PHE A 63 35.99 -6.55 23.76
C PHE A 63 35.87 -6.81 22.24
N SER A 64 35.84 -5.75 21.41
CA SER A 64 36.03 -5.71 19.95
C SER A 64 34.88 -6.15 19.00
N PRO A 65 34.86 -7.35 18.38
CA PRO A 65 34.64 -7.49 16.93
C PRO A 65 33.19 -7.31 16.43
N VAL A 66 32.22 -7.16 17.33
CA VAL A 66 30.78 -7.28 17.05
C VAL A 66 30.17 -6.03 16.36
N LEU A 67 30.92 -4.92 16.27
CA LEU A 67 30.37 -3.64 15.79
C LEU A 67 30.00 -3.62 14.28
N VAL A 68 30.71 -4.38 13.44
CA VAL A 68 30.44 -4.45 11.99
C VAL A 68 29.06 -5.08 11.67
N PRO A 69 28.69 -6.25 12.25
CA PRO A 69 27.33 -6.78 12.16
C PRO A 69 26.23 -5.81 12.60
N ALA A 70 26.44 -5.06 13.70
CA ALA A 70 25.42 -4.15 14.25
C ALA A 70 25.13 -2.97 13.31
N ALA A 71 26.16 -2.39 12.69
CA ALA A 71 26.00 -1.36 11.67
C ALA A 71 25.22 -1.88 10.45
N PHE A 72 25.51 -3.11 10.02
CA PHE A 72 24.80 -3.75 8.90
C PHE A 72 23.32 -3.99 9.21
N ALA A 73 23.00 -4.45 10.43
CA ALA A 73 21.64 -4.62 10.92
C ALA A 73 20.88 -3.28 11.01
N LEU A 74 21.54 -2.20 11.45
CA LEU A 74 20.99 -0.84 11.45
C LEU A 74 20.67 -0.35 10.02
N THR A 75 21.55 -0.57 9.05
CA THR A 75 21.28 -0.23 7.64
C THR A 75 20.19 -1.10 7.01
N LEU A 76 20.07 -2.37 7.41
CA LEU A 76 18.98 -3.27 6.98
C LEU A 76 17.64 -2.87 7.61
N LEU A 77 17.63 -2.48 8.88
CA LEU A 77 16.43 -1.95 9.54
C LEU A 77 16.00 -0.63 8.90
N ALA A 78 16.91 0.34 8.74
CA ALA A 78 16.61 1.62 8.09
C ALA A 78 16.14 1.43 6.64
N GLY A 79 16.88 0.65 5.84
CA GLY A 79 16.52 0.33 4.45
C GLY A 79 15.22 -0.44 4.33
N GLY A 80 14.98 -1.42 5.20
CA GLY A 80 13.74 -2.20 5.29
C GLY A 80 12.54 -1.35 5.71
N PHE A 81 12.72 -0.41 6.64
CA PHE A 81 11.67 0.51 7.08
C PHE A 81 11.37 1.59 6.04
N LEU A 82 12.38 2.11 5.33
CA LEU A 82 12.19 2.98 4.17
C LEU A 82 11.48 2.24 3.02
N THR A 83 11.85 0.99 2.76
CA THR A 83 11.23 0.16 1.73
C THR A 83 9.78 -0.15 2.10
N SER A 84 9.51 -0.55 3.34
CA SER A 84 8.16 -0.83 3.85
C SER A 84 7.27 0.44 3.87
N GLY A 85 7.82 1.57 4.32
CA GLY A 85 7.13 2.86 4.31
C GLY A 85 6.82 3.36 2.90
N GLY A 86 7.80 3.31 1.98
CA GLY A 86 7.61 3.65 0.58
C GLY A 86 6.60 2.74 -0.12
N PHE A 87 6.66 1.42 0.15
CA PHE A 87 5.69 0.46 -0.36
C PHE A 87 4.29 0.67 0.23
N GLY A 88 4.18 1.09 1.49
CA GLY A 88 2.92 1.51 2.11
C GLY A 88 2.28 2.70 1.41
N VAL A 89 3.06 3.75 1.11
CA VAL A 89 2.58 4.91 0.34
C VAL A 89 2.20 4.51 -1.10
N ALA A 90 2.97 3.62 -1.73
CA ALA A 90 2.65 3.10 -3.06
C ALA A 90 1.35 2.28 -3.06
N ALA A 91 1.16 1.38 -2.08
CA ALA A 91 -0.04 0.58 -1.91
C ALA A 91 -1.28 1.46 -1.63
N LEU A 92 -1.16 2.47 -0.77
CA LEU A 92 -2.23 3.45 -0.53
C LEU A 92 -2.55 4.30 -1.78
N SER A 93 -1.55 4.59 -2.61
CA SER A 93 -1.74 5.31 -3.88
C SER A 93 -2.49 4.45 -4.90
N VAL A 94 -2.11 3.19 -5.08
CA VAL A 94 -2.82 2.23 -5.96
C VAL A 94 -4.23 1.95 -5.44
N LEU A 95 -4.40 1.77 -4.13
CA LEU A 95 -5.70 1.56 -3.51
C LEU A 95 -6.60 2.78 -3.67
N SER A 96 -6.07 4.00 -3.49
CA SER A 96 -6.80 5.24 -3.76
C SER A 96 -7.20 5.37 -5.24
N TRP A 97 -6.31 4.99 -6.16
CA TRP A 97 -6.57 5.02 -7.60
C TRP A 97 -7.72 4.07 -7.97
N MET A 98 -7.65 2.82 -7.50
CA MET A 98 -8.68 1.79 -7.73
C MET A 98 -10.01 2.11 -7.03
N TYR A 99 -9.97 2.64 -5.80
CA TYR A 99 -11.16 3.11 -5.08
C TYR A 99 -11.85 4.27 -5.82
N LYS A 100 -11.08 5.23 -6.35
CA LYS A 100 -11.63 6.36 -7.12
C LYS A 100 -12.24 5.90 -8.45
N TYR A 101 -11.60 4.91 -9.10
CA TYR A 101 -12.13 4.24 -10.30
C TYR A 101 -13.48 3.54 -10.02
N MET A 102 -13.58 2.73 -8.96
CA MET A 102 -14.85 2.08 -8.56
C MET A 102 -15.92 3.06 -8.09
N THR A 103 -15.52 4.23 -7.57
CA THR A 103 -16.44 5.34 -7.22
C THR A 103 -16.84 6.16 -8.46
N GLY A 104 -16.51 5.71 -9.68
CA GLY A 104 -16.87 6.37 -10.95
C GLY A 104 -16.11 7.68 -11.24
N LYS A 105 -15.22 8.10 -10.35
CA LYS A 105 -14.42 9.32 -10.49
C LYS A 105 -13.10 8.96 -11.20
N HIS A 106 -13.13 9.04 -12.53
CA HIS A 106 -11.97 8.86 -13.41
C HIS A 106 -10.68 9.41 -12.76
N PRO A 107 -9.64 8.57 -12.57
CA PRO A 107 -8.49 8.97 -11.78
C PRO A 107 -7.57 9.93 -12.52
N VAL A 108 -7.06 10.92 -11.77
CA VAL A 108 -6.11 11.91 -12.29
C VAL A 108 -4.81 11.17 -12.62
N GLY A 109 -4.52 11.00 -13.91
CA GLY A 109 -3.40 10.19 -14.39
C GLY A 109 -3.79 9.03 -15.32
N ALA A 110 -5.08 8.66 -15.45
CA ALA A 110 -5.50 7.76 -16.52
C ALA A 110 -5.13 8.33 -17.91
N ASP A 111 -5.43 9.63 -18.13
CA ASP A 111 -4.95 10.40 -19.28
C ASP A 111 -3.44 10.33 -19.51
N GLN A 112 -2.61 10.33 -18.46
CA GLN A 112 -1.16 10.24 -18.64
C GLN A 112 -0.74 8.84 -19.10
N ILE A 113 -1.41 7.79 -18.63
CA ILE A 113 -1.14 6.41 -19.06
C ILE A 113 -1.64 6.19 -20.50
N ASP A 114 -2.81 6.73 -20.86
CA ASP A 114 -3.32 6.62 -22.24
C ASP A 114 -2.56 7.49 -23.23
N GLN A 115 -2.14 8.71 -22.87
CA GLN A 115 -1.23 9.53 -23.69
C GLN A 115 0.14 8.87 -23.84
N ALA A 116 0.67 8.22 -22.79
CA ALA A 116 1.89 7.43 -22.88
C ALA A 116 1.70 6.23 -23.82
N ARG A 117 0.61 5.45 -23.68
CA ARG A 117 0.30 4.33 -24.58
C ARG A 117 0.13 4.78 -26.02
N ALA A 118 -0.56 5.89 -26.28
CA ALA A 118 -0.74 6.44 -27.62
C ALA A 118 0.61 6.77 -28.27
N ARG A 119 1.46 7.54 -27.58
CA ARG A 119 2.82 7.90 -28.07
C ARG A 119 3.74 6.69 -28.23
N ILE A 120 3.63 5.67 -27.36
CA ILE A 120 4.41 4.43 -27.47
C ILE A 120 3.93 3.59 -28.65
N ALA A 121 2.62 3.49 -28.88
CA ALA A 121 2.04 2.75 -30.01
C ALA A 121 2.37 3.41 -31.36
N GLU A 122 2.37 4.74 -31.40
CA GLU A 122 2.80 5.56 -32.55
C GLU A 122 4.28 5.28 -32.88
N LYS A 123 5.19 5.45 -31.90
CA LYS A 123 6.62 5.12 -32.11
C LYS A 123 6.87 3.65 -32.45
N ALA A 124 6.09 2.73 -31.90
CA ALA A 124 6.21 1.31 -32.23
C ALA A 124 5.84 1.01 -33.70
N ARG A 125 4.93 1.77 -34.30
CA ARG A 125 4.63 1.67 -35.74
C ARG A 125 5.79 2.18 -36.60
N ASP A 126 6.38 3.33 -36.27
CA ASP A 126 7.52 3.88 -37.03
C ASP A 126 8.79 3.02 -36.93
N ILE A 127 9.04 2.43 -35.76
CA ILE A 127 10.14 1.49 -35.60
C ILE A 127 9.88 0.21 -36.41
N LYS A 128 8.64 -0.27 -36.46
CA LYS A 128 8.27 -1.46 -37.26
C LYS A 128 8.43 -1.21 -38.76
N SER A 129 7.97 -0.08 -39.29
CA SER A 129 8.13 0.26 -40.71
C SER A 129 9.62 0.44 -41.08
N SER A 130 10.38 1.15 -40.24
CA SER A 130 11.83 1.35 -40.42
C SER A 130 12.62 0.03 -40.38
N ALA A 131 12.24 -0.90 -39.49
CA ALA A 131 12.85 -2.22 -39.40
C ALA A 131 12.50 -3.10 -40.62
N GLN A 132 11.26 -3.03 -41.11
CA GLN A 132 10.81 -3.79 -42.27
C GLN A 132 11.54 -3.34 -43.56
N GLN A 133 11.64 -2.03 -43.81
CA GLN A 133 12.38 -1.50 -44.96
C GLN A 133 13.87 -1.87 -44.93
N ARG A 134 14.48 -1.87 -43.74
CA ARG A 134 15.89 -2.29 -43.56
C ARG A 134 16.08 -3.80 -43.74
N ALA A 135 15.10 -4.62 -43.35
CA ALA A 135 15.13 -6.05 -43.59
C ALA A 135 15.00 -6.39 -45.09
N GLU A 136 14.13 -5.67 -45.81
CA GLU A 136 14.01 -5.79 -47.28
C GLU A 136 15.32 -5.36 -47.98
N GLN A 137 15.91 -4.22 -47.60
CA GLN A 137 17.20 -3.77 -48.15
C GLN A 137 18.39 -4.69 -47.83
N ALA A 138 18.36 -5.43 -46.72
CA ALA A 138 19.40 -6.39 -46.35
C ALA A 138 19.19 -7.79 -46.94
N SER A 139 18.16 -7.98 -47.77
CA SER A 139 17.83 -9.24 -48.46
C SER A 139 18.13 -9.23 -49.97
N LEU A 140 18.84 -8.19 -50.42
CA LEU A 140 19.36 -8.00 -51.79
C LEU A 140 20.90 -8.03 -51.79
#